data_AF-A0A759F9H8-F1
#
_entry.id   AF-A0A759F9H8-F1
#
_cell.length_a   1.000
_cell.length_b   1.000
_cell.length_c   1.000
_cell.angle_alpha   90.00
_cell.angle_beta   90.00
_cell.angle_gamma   90.00
#
_symmetry.space_group_name_H-M   'P 1'
#
loop_
_entity.id
_entity.type
_entity.pdbx_description
1 polymer ?
#
loop_
_entity_poly.entity_id
_entity_poly.type
_entity_poly.pdbx_seq_one_letter_code
_entity_poly.pdbx_strand_id
1 'polypeptide(L)'
;MMSIAQVRSAGSAAGYYSDRDNYYVLGSMEERWAGKGAEQLGLQGTVDKEVFTRVLEGRLPDGADLSRQQDGGNKHRPGYDLTFSAPKSVSLMAMLAGDKRLTEAHNQAVDIAVRQVEALASTRVMTDGQSETVLTGNLVMALFNHDTSRDQEPQLHTHAVVVNVTQHDGEWKTLSSDKVGKTGFIENVYANQIAFGKIYRAVLKEKVEALGYETEVVGKHGMWEMPGVPVEAFSSRSQAIREAVGEDASLKSRDVAALDTRKSKQHVDPEVKMAEWMQTLKDTGF
;
A
#
# COMPACT_ATOMS: atom_id res chain seq x y z
N MET A 1 -8.86 3.15 -2.08
CA MET A 1 -9.04 1.68 -2.17
C MET A 1 -7.88 1.02 -1.44
N MET A 2 -8.02 -0.21 -0.95
CA MET A 2 -6.89 -1.00 -0.43
C MET A 2 -6.78 -2.31 -1.22
N SER A 3 -5.60 -2.62 -1.74
CA SER A 3 -5.24 -3.92 -2.31
C SER A 3 -4.15 -4.59 -1.48
N ILE A 4 -4.01 -5.90 -1.63
CA ILE A 4 -3.09 -6.71 -0.84
C ILE A 4 -2.24 -7.56 -1.78
N ALA A 5 -0.92 -7.49 -1.65
CA ALA A 5 0.01 -8.35 -2.36
C ALA A 5 1.01 -9.00 -1.39
N GLN A 6 1.57 -10.13 -1.80
CA GLN A 6 2.68 -10.75 -1.09
C GLN A 6 4.01 -10.20 -1.62
N VAL A 7 4.90 -9.80 -0.71
CA VAL A 7 6.27 -9.41 -1.08
C VAL A 7 7.06 -10.68 -1.42
N ARG A 8 7.48 -10.80 -2.70
CA ARG A 8 8.07 -12.04 -3.22
C ARG A 8 9.55 -12.24 -2.85
N SER A 9 10.33 -11.16 -2.77
CA SER A 9 11.76 -11.21 -2.49
C SER A 9 12.22 -9.88 -1.89
N ALA A 10 13.04 -9.96 -0.83
CA ALA A 10 13.61 -8.80 -0.15
C ALA A 10 14.48 -7.95 -1.07
N GLY A 11 15.42 -8.59 -1.80
CA GLY A 11 16.36 -7.88 -2.68
C GLY A 11 15.68 -7.14 -3.84
N SER A 12 14.65 -7.73 -4.45
CA SER A 12 13.88 -7.04 -5.50
C SER A 12 12.96 -5.96 -4.94
N ALA A 13 12.41 -6.17 -3.73
CA ALA A 13 11.46 -5.25 -3.12
C ALA A 13 12.11 -3.91 -2.78
N ALA A 14 13.31 -3.91 -2.18
CA ALA A 14 13.99 -2.69 -1.81
C ALA A 14 14.30 -1.80 -3.02
N GLY A 15 14.77 -2.40 -4.13
CA GLY A 15 14.94 -1.66 -5.38
C GLY A 15 13.62 -1.17 -5.98
N TYR A 16 12.58 -1.99 -5.94
CA TYR A 16 11.27 -1.68 -6.49
C TYR A 16 10.57 -0.51 -5.78
N TYR A 17 10.57 -0.50 -4.45
CA TYR A 17 9.85 0.50 -3.67
C TYR A 17 10.58 1.84 -3.63
N SER A 18 11.93 1.83 -3.57
CA SER A 18 12.76 3.04 -3.46
C SER A 18 13.12 3.69 -4.82
N ASP A 19 12.63 3.15 -5.94
CA ASP A 19 13.03 3.62 -7.27
C ASP A 19 12.50 5.04 -7.55
N ARG A 20 13.40 5.92 -8.02
CA ARG A 20 13.08 7.28 -8.47
C ARG A 20 11.96 7.30 -9.50
N ASP A 21 11.84 6.20 -10.26
CA ASP A 21 10.77 5.98 -11.22
C ASP A 21 9.34 6.06 -10.66
N ASN A 22 9.16 6.12 -9.35
CA ASN A 22 7.86 6.02 -8.71
C ASN A 22 7.27 7.33 -8.14
N TYR A 23 8.01 8.45 -8.12
CA TYR A 23 7.61 9.67 -7.38
C TYR A 23 8.00 10.99 -8.06
N TYR A 24 7.97 11.01 -9.39
CA TYR A 24 8.55 12.11 -10.16
C TYR A 24 7.80 13.45 -10.06
N VAL A 25 6.50 13.43 -9.79
CA VAL A 25 5.63 14.61 -9.86
C VAL A 25 5.48 15.26 -8.50
N LEU A 26 5.48 14.44 -7.44
CA LEU A 26 5.44 14.93 -6.06
C LEU A 26 6.77 15.61 -5.64
N GLY A 27 7.86 15.37 -6.38
CA GLY A 27 9.16 16.02 -6.18
C GLY A 27 10.00 15.47 -5.03
N SER A 28 9.44 14.61 -4.18
CA SER A 28 10.18 13.86 -3.17
C SER A 28 9.45 12.57 -2.78
N MET A 29 10.23 11.53 -2.53
CA MET A 29 9.75 10.28 -1.92
C MET A 29 9.48 10.52 -0.44
N GLU A 30 8.20 10.54 -0.05
CA GLU A 30 7.81 10.52 1.36
C GLU A 30 7.79 9.07 1.87
N GLU A 31 8.97 8.45 1.90
CA GLU A 31 9.14 7.14 2.53
C GLU A 31 9.31 7.28 4.04
N ARG A 32 8.56 6.50 4.82
CA ARG A 32 8.61 6.58 6.29
C ARG A 32 8.34 5.24 6.97
N TRP A 33 9.00 5.02 8.10
CA TRP A 33 8.66 3.93 9.01
C TRP A 33 7.35 4.20 9.76
N ALA A 34 6.62 3.14 10.07
CA ALA A 34 5.38 3.18 10.83
C ALA A 34 5.16 1.91 11.68
N GLY A 35 4.37 2.05 12.75
CA GLY A 35 4.01 0.97 13.66
C GLY A 35 4.87 0.92 14.91
N LYS A 36 4.28 0.43 16.00
CA LYS A 36 4.93 0.29 17.31
C LYS A 36 6.13 -0.63 17.27
N GLY A 37 6.12 -1.65 16.39
CA GLY A 37 7.27 -2.52 16.20
C GLY A 37 8.44 -1.77 15.57
N ALA A 38 8.18 -0.87 14.62
CA ALA A 38 9.23 -0.01 14.07
C ALA A 38 9.81 0.92 15.15
N GLU A 39 8.94 1.53 15.97
CA GLU A 39 9.36 2.36 17.11
C GLU A 39 10.26 1.60 18.10
N GLN A 40 9.92 0.36 18.44
CA GLN A 40 10.72 -0.51 19.32
C GLN A 40 12.12 -0.80 18.76
N LEU A 41 12.24 -0.90 17.44
CA LEU A 41 13.52 -1.10 16.74
C LEU A 41 14.29 0.22 16.50
N GLY A 42 13.77 1.35 16.97
CA GLY A 42 14.35 2.67 16.71
C GLY A 42 14.23 3.11 15.24
N LEU A 43 13.33 2.50 14.47
CA LEU A 43 13.08 2.83 13.06
C LEU A 43 12.05 3.95 12.98
N GLN A 44 12.52 5.16 12.72
CA GLN A 44 11.69 6.37 12.60
C GLN A 44 12.14 7.22 11.41
N GLY A 45 11.22 8.00 10.85
CA GLY A 45 11.52 8.86 9.71
C GLY A 45 11.81 8.04 8.45
N THR A 46 12.77 8.51 7.64
CA THR A 46 13.09 7.97 6.31
C THR A 46 13.53 6.50 6.37
N VAL A 47 13.16 5.76 5.33
CA VAL A 47 13.45 4.34 5.19
C VAL A 47 14.83 4.15 4.53
N ASP A 48 15.83 3.77 5.32
CA ASP A 48 17.11 3.35 4.76
C ASP A 48 16.97 2.04 3.97
N LYS A 49 17.48 2.01 2.73
CA LYS A 49 17.32 0.89 1.81
C LYS A 49 18.00 -0.39 2.29
N GLU A 50 19.18 -0.29 2.92
CA GLU A 50 19.92 -1.45 3.41
C GLU A 50 19.24 -2.03 4.65
N VAL A 51 18.82 -1.16 5.58
CA VAL A 51 18.02 -1.55 6.74
C VAL A 51 16.71 -2.20 6.30
N PHE A 52 15.99 -1.60 5.37
CA PHE A 52 14.73 -2.14 4.83
C PHE A 52 14.92 -3.52 4.19
N THR A 53 15.99 -3.70 3.40
CA THR A 53 16.33 -5.00 2.83
C THR A 53 16.58 -6.04 3.92
N ARG A 54 17.35 -5.70 4.96
CA ARG A 54 17.67 -6.63 6.05
C ARG A 54 16.45 -7.02 6.87
N VAL A 55 15.55 -6.08 7.20
CA VAL A 55 14.34 -6.42 7.96
C VAL A 55 13.40 -7.32 7.15
N LEU A 56 13.32 -7.14 5.83
CA LEU A 56 12.60 -8.06 4.92
C LEU A 56 13.25 -9.45 4.83
N GLU A 57 14.53 -9.60 5.19
CA GLU A 57 15.20 -10.90 5.31
C GLU A 57 15.00 -11.52 6.70
N GLY A 58 14.33 -10.83 7.62
CA GLY A 58 14.15 -11.24 9.01
C GLY A 58 15.32 -10.86 9.92
N ARG A 59 16.21 -9.96 9.50
CA ARG A 59 17.36 -9.49 10.29
C ARG A 59 17.07 -8.10 10.85
N LEU A 60 16.90 -8.00 12.16
CA LEU A 60 16.41 -6.79 12.83
C LEU A 60 17.55 -5.92 13.39
N PRO A 61 17.35 -4.60 13.51
CA PRO A 61 18.37 -3.66 14.01
C PRO A 61 18.87 -3.95 15.44
N ASP A 62 18.05 -4.58 16.27
CA ASP A 62 18.39 -4.96 17.65
C ASP A 62 19.22 -6.25 17.75
N GLY A 63 19.54 -6.87 16.61
CA GLY A 63 20.33 -8.10 16.51
C GLY A 63 19.51 -9.37 16.43
N ALA A 64 18.18 -9.31 16.53
CA ALA A 64 17.34 -10.48 16.32
C ALA A 64 17.40 -10.97 14.86
N ASP A 65 17.47 -12.30 14.67
CA ASP A 65 17.54 -12.93 13.35
C ASP A 65 16.50 -14.04 13.24
N LEU A 66 15.48 -13.80 12.43
CA LEU A 66 14.39 -14.70 12.07
C LEU A 66 14.58 -15.31 10.67
N SER A 67 15.76 -15.12 10.07
CA SER A 67 16.10 -15.73 8.79
C SER A 67 16.19 -17.25 8.93
N ARG A 68 15.87 -17.95 7.84
CA ARG A 68 15.91 -19.42 7.82
C ARG A 68 16.66 -19.89 6.58
N GLN A 69 17.95 -20.17 6.73
CA GLN A 69 18.77 -20.69 5.64
C GLN A 69 18.41 -22.16 5.38
N GLN A 70 17.92 -22.44 4.17
CA GLN A 70 17.60 -23.80 3.71
C GLN A 70 17.73 -23.86 2.18
N ASP A 71 18.30 -24.95 1.67
CA ASP A 71 18.53 -25.17 0.23
C ASP A 71 19.30 -24.02 -0.47
N GLY A 72 20.26 -23.39 0.24
CA GLY A 72 21.06 -22.29 -0.29
C GLY A 72 20.36 -20.94 -0.36
N GLY A 73 19.19 -20.77 0.27
CA GLY A 73 18.48 -19.50 0.33
C GLY A 73 17.73 -19.26 1.63
N ASN A 74 17.42 -17.99 1.90
CA ASN A 74 16.59 -17.61 3.02
C ASN A 74 15.11 -17.93 2.74
N LYS A 75 14.49 -18.78 3.57
CA LYS A 75 13.06 -19.15 3.49
C LYS A 75 12.16 -18.22 4.30
N HIS A 76 12.71 -17.23 5.00
CA HIS A 76 11.91 -16.20 5.64
C HIS A 76 11.01 -15.52 4.59
N ARG A 77 9.71 -15.41 4.90
CA ARG A 77 8.79 -14.70 4.02
C ARG A 77 8.94 -13.21 4.28
N PRO A 78 9.23 -12.37 3.27
CA PRO A 78 9.53 -10.96 3.53
C PRO A 78 8.41 -10.17 4.21
N GLY A 79 7.16 -10.42 3.80
CA GLY A 79 6.02 -9.69 4.30
C GLY A 79 4.91 -9.52 3.28
N TYR A 80 4.13 -8.48 3.50
CA TYR A 80 2.91 -8.17 2.75
C TYR A 80 2.92 -6.69 2.37
N ASP A 81 2.37 -6.38 1.21
CA ASP A 81 2.19 -5.02 0.71
C ASP A 81 0.71 -4.69 0.75
N LEU A 82 0.35 -3.69 1.56
CA LEU A 82 -0.99 -3.15 1.66
C LEU A 82 -0.99 -1.81 0.93
N THR A 83 -1.46 -1.82 -0.32
CA THR A 83 -1.42 -0.62 -1.15
C THR A 83 -2.71 0.18 -1.00
N PHE A 84 -2.60 1.42 -0.53
CA PHE A 84 -3.71 2.36 -0.39
C PHE A 84 -3.72 3.35 -1.56
N SER A 85 -4.68 3.22 -2.46
CA SER A 85 -4.81 4.11 -3.62
C SER A 85 -5.86 5.20 -3.36
N ALA A 86 -5.50 6.46 -3.58
CA ALA A 86 -6.44 7.59 -3.53
C ALA A 86 -7.49 7.50 -4.65
N PRO A 87 -8.68 8.13 -4.46
CA PRO A 87 -9.57 8.43 -5.57
C PRO A 87 -8.84 9.14 -6.72
N LYS A 88 -9.30 8.96 -7.95
CA LYS A 88 -8.60 9.50 -9.12
C LYS A 88 -8.61 11.03 -9.09
N SER A 89 -9.74 11.63 -8.73
CA SER A 89 -9.89 13.09 -8.60
C SER A 89 -8.89 13.68 -7.60
N VAL A 90 -8.68 13.02 -6.45
CA VAL A 90 -7.66 13.43 -5.48
C VAL A 90 -6.26 13.38 -6.09
N SER A 91 -5.95 12.34 -6.87
CA SER A 91 -4.66 12.23 -7.56
C SER A 91 -4.47 13.37 -8.58
N LEU A 92 -5.50 13.68 -9.36
CA LEU A 92 -5.45 14.75 -10.36
C LEU A 92 -5.29 16.13 -9.71
N MET A 93 -6.04 16.42 -8.66
CA MET A 93 -5.93 17.70 -7.95
C MET A 93 -4.59 17.84 -7.20
N ALA A 94 -4.08 16.76 -6.60
CA ALA A 94 -2.79 16.79 -5.94
C ALA A 94 -1.63 17.02 -6.93
N MET A 95 -1.68 16.37 -8.10
CA MET A 95 -0.55 16.30 -9.03
C MET A 95 -0.61 17.33 -10.16
N LEU A 96 -1.77 17.56 -10.77
CA LEU A 96 -1.93 18.46 -11.92
C LEU A 96 -2.25 19.90 -11.47
N ALA A 97 -3.10 20.04 -10.44
CA ALA A 97 -3.36 21.35 -9.83
C ALA A 97 -2.32 21.71 -8.75
N GLY A 98 -1.44 20.78 -8.37
CA GLY A 98 -0.34 21.02 -7.43
C GLY A 98 -0.76 21.21 -5.98
N ASP A 99 -1.96 20.80 -5.58
CA ASP A 99 -2.46 20.98 -4.22
C ASP A 99 -1.86 19.95 -3.25
N LYS A 100 -0.68 20.26 -2.72
CA LYS A 100 0.06 19.39 -1.79
C LYS A 100 -0.71 19.04 -0.50
N ARG A 101 -1.74 19.80 -0.13
CA ARG A 101 -2.57 19.52 1.04
C ARG A 101 -3.34 18.20 0.88
N LEU A 102 -3.63 17.80 -0.36
CA LEU A 102 -4.28 16.52 -0.67
C LEU A 102 -3.34 15.33 -0.47
N THR A 103 -2.05 15.49 -0.76
CA THR A 103 -1.02 14.48 -0.45
C THR A 103 -0.89 14.30 1.05
N GLU A 104 -0.89 15.39 1.82
CA GLU A 104 -0.88 15.31 3.28
C GLU A 104 -2.16 14.66 3.84
N ALA A 105 -3.32 15.00 3.29
CA ALA A 105 -4.58 14.35 3.65
C ALA A 105 -4.55 12.84 3.37
N HIS A 106 -3.95 12.43 2.25
CA HIS A 106 -3.70 11.03 1.91
C HIS A 106 -2.81 10.34 2.95
N ASN A 107 -1.67 10.94 3.30
CA ASN A 107 -0.74 10.39 4.30
C ASN A 107 -1.42 10.14 5.65
N GLN A 108 -2.14 11.14 6.15
CA GLN A 108 -2.85 11.01 7.42
C GLN A 108 -3.94 9.94 7.38
N ALA A 109 -4.62 9.78 6.24
CA ALA A 109 -5.60 8.72 6.04
C ALA A 109 -4.96 7.33 6.01
N VAL A 110 -3.78 7.19 5.40
CA VAL A 110 -2.99 5.95 5.42
C VAL A 110 -2.54 5.64 6.85
N ASP A 111 -1.97 6.62 7.57
CA ASP A 111 -1.48 6.44 8.94
C ASP A 111 -2.59 5.95 9.88
N ILE A 112 -3.80 6.49 9.75
CA ILE A 112 -4.95 6.03 10.53
C ILE A 112 -5.36 4.61 10.13
N ALA A 113 -5.38 4.29 8.83
CA ALA A 113 -5.77 2.97 8.37
C ALA A 113 -4.76 1.88 8.79
N VAL A 114 -3.46 2.13 8.68
CA VAL A 114 -2.42 1.15 9.06
C VAL A 114 -2.39 0.89 10.56
N ARG A 115 -2.77 1.86 11.41
CA ARG A 115 -2.96 1.63 12.86
C ARG A 115 -4.09 0.63 13.15
N GLN A 116 -5.14 0.62 12.35
CA GLN A 116 -6.21 -0.37 12.48
C GLN A 116 -5.75 -1.76 12.02
N VAL A 117 -4.89 -1.83 11.01
CA VAL A 117 -4.24 -3.09 10.60
C VAL A 117 -3.33 -3.61 11.71
N GLU A 118 -2.54 -2.73 12.33
CA GLU A 118 -1.65 -3.09 13.45
C GLU A 118 -2.38 -3.70 14.65
N ALA A 119 -3.62 -3.28 14.91
CA ALA A 119 -4.44 -3.89 15.95
C ALA A 119 -4.75 -5.38 15.73
N LEU A 120 -4.63 -5.86 14.48
CA LEU A 120 -4.80 -7.29 14.13
C LEU A 120 -3.48 -8.08 14.18
N ALA A 121 -2.35 -7.41 14.40
CA ALA A 121 -1.04 -8.05 14.48
C ALA A 121 -1.10 -9.19 15.49
N SER A 122 -0.67 -10.38 15.05
CA SER A 122 -0.69 -11.58 15.88
C SER A 122 0.45 -12.49 15.48
N THR A 123 0.85 -13.35 16.43
CA THR A 123 1.82 -14.42 16.21
C THR A 123 1.24 -15.76 16.65
N ARG A 124 1.91 -16.85 16.26
CA ARG A 124 1.56 -18.20 16.65
C ARG A 124 2.41 -18.59 17.86
N VAL A 125 1.75 -19.02 18.93
CA VAL A 125 2.41 -19.54 20.15
C VAL A 125 2.07 -21.02 20.28
N MET A 126 3.04 -21.81 20.73
CA MET A 126 2.84 -23.23 21.05
C MET A 126 2.99 -23.42 22.55
N THR A 127 1.93 -23.89 23.18
CA THR A 127 1.83 -24.14 24.63
C THR A 127 1.32 -25.57 24.80
N ASP A 128 2.08 -26.42 25.51
CA ASP A 128 1.73 -27.82 25.77
C ASP A 128 1.32 -28.64 24.52
N GLY A 129 2.02 -28.40 23.40
CA GLY A 129 1.76 -29.07 22.11
C GLY A 129 0.53 -28.57 21.36
N GLN A 130 -0.22 -27.63 21.95
CA GLN A 130 -1.32 -26.93 21.30
C GLN A 130 -0.84 -25.61 20.73
N SER A 131 -1.37 -25.26 19.57
CA SER A 131 -1.02 -24.03 18.90
C SER A 131 -2.17 -23.06 18.95
N GLU A 132 -1.87 -21.82 19.33
CA GLU A 132 -2.83 -20.73 19.37
C GLU A 132 -2.30 -19.49 18.65
N THR A 133 -3.23 -18.62 18.24
CA THR A 133 -2.91 -17.31 17.66
C THR A 133 -3.15 -16.26 18.73
N VAL A 134 -2.11 -15.47 19.04
CA VAL A 134 -2.15 -14.44 20.09
C VAL A 134 -1.93 -13.07 19.44
N LEU A 135 -2.79 -12.11 19.77
CA LEU A 135 -2.63 -10.72 19.33
C LEU A 135 -1.43 -10.07 20.00
N THR A 136 -0.56 -9.46 19.20
CA THR A 136 0.66 -8.77 19.64
C THR A 136 0.52 -7.25 19.54
N GLY A 137 -0.35 -6.76 18.65
CA GLY A 137 -0.69 -5.34 18.52
C GLY A 137 0.48 -4.43 18.13
N ASN A 138 1.50 -4.97 17.47
CA ASN A 138 2.66 -4.23 16.98
C ASN A 138 3.12 -4.77 15.60
N LEU A 139 3.38 -3.85 14.67
CA LEU A 139 3.94 -4.14 13.34
C LEU A 139 5.20 -3.30 13.08
N VAL A 140 6.06 -3.82 12.22
CA VAL A 140 7.11 -3.04 11.55
C VAL A 140 6.64 -2.79 10.12
N MET A 141 6.40 -1.53 9.76
CA MET A 141 5.91 -1.16 8.44
C MET A 141 6.78 -0.07 7.81
N ALA A 142 7.02 -0.18 6.50
CA ALA A 142 7.60 0.88 5.70
C ALA A 142 6.54 1.39 4.72
N LEU A 143 6.29 2.70 4.71
CA LEU A 143 5.30 3.36 3.88
C LEU A 143 6.02 4.07 2.73
N PHE A 144 5.69 3.76 1.48
CA PHE A 144 6.27 4.41 0.30
C PHE A 144 5.18 5.06 -0.54
N ASN A 145 5.21 6.38 -0.67
CA ASN A 145 4.30 7.13 -1.53
C ASN A 145 4.77 7.10 -2.98
N HIS A 146 3.89 6.65 -3.88
CA HIS A 146 4.08 6.62 -5.32
C HIS A 146 2.94 7.41 -6.00
N ASP A 147 3.20 7.94 -7.20
CA ASP A 147 2.31 8.90 -7.86
C ASP A 147 1.84 8.51 -9.26
N THR A 148 2.36 7.42 -9.83
CA THR A 148 2.06 6.99 -11.20
C THR A 148 1.50 5.58 -11.26
N SER A 149 0.52 5.38 -12.14
CA SER A 149 0.00 4.04 -12.45
C SER A 149 0.96 3.28 -13.38
N ARG A 150 0.70 1.99 -13.60
CA ARG A 150 1.44 1.19 -14.61
C ARG A 150 1.25 1.69 -16.04
N ASP A 151 0.15 2.38 -16.32
CA ASP A 151 -0.13 3.04 -17.60
C ASP A 151 0.37 4.49 -17.62
N GLN A 152 1.19 4.88 -16.63
CA GLN A 152 1.79 6.21 -16.50
C GLN A 152 0.74 7.32 -16.36
N GLU A 153 -0.35 7.08 -15.63
CA GLU A 153 -1.35 8.11 -15.32
C GLU A 153 -1.21 8.58 -13.86
N PRO A 154 -1.70 9.80 -13.51
CA PRO A 154 -1.70 10.28 -12.13
C PRO A 154 -2.46 9.31 -11.22
N GLN A 155 -1.77 8.75 -10.24
CA GLN A 155 -2.32 7.80 -9.30
C GLN A 155 -1.56 7.87 -7.99
N LEU A 156 -2.02 8.73 -7.08
CA LEU A 156 -1.47 8.80 -5.74
C LEU A 156 -1.81 7.51 -4.97
N HIS A 157 -0.79 6.84 -4.47
CA HIS A 157 -0.94 5.66 -3.63
C HIS A 157 0.23 5.47 -2.67
N THR A 158 -0.03 4.80 -1.55
CA THR A 158 1.00 4.39 -0.59
C THR A 158 1.12 2.88 -0.58
N HIS A 159 2.33 2.36 -0.76
CA HIS A 159 2.68 0.99 -0.43
C HIS A 159 3.01 0.90 1.06
N ALA A 160 2.11 0.33 1.87
CA ALA A 160 2.39 0.01 3.26
C ALA A 160 2.95 -1.42 3.36
N VAL A 161 4.27 -1.54 3.30
CA VAL A 161 4.97 -2.82 3.37
C VAL A 161 5.08 -3.26 4.82
N VAL A 162 4.26 -4.24 5.19
CA VAL A 162 4.29 -4.91 6.50
C VAL A 162 5.37 -5.98 6.49
N VAL A 163 6.42 -5.78 7.28
CA VAL A 163 7.49 -6.77 7.47
C VAL A 163 6.94 -7.96 8.27
N ASN A 164 7.34 -9.18 7.92
CA ASN A 164 6.85 -10.40 8.56
C ASN A 164 7.45 -10.68 9.95
N VAL A 165 7.38 -9.68 10.84
CA VAL A 165 7.85 -9.76 12.22
C VAL A 165 6.87 -9.04 13.15
N THR A 166 6.77 -9.52 14.38
CA THR A 166 6.05 -8.89 15.48
C THR A 166 6.65 -9.34 16.81
N GLN A 167 6.63 -8.50 17.82
CA GLN A 167 7.17 -8.80 19.13
C GLN A 167 6.10 -9.41 20.04
N HIS A 168 6.46 -10.46 20.79
CA HIS A 168 5.65 -11.11 21.81
C HIS A 168 6.56 -11.51 22.98
N ASP A 169 6.24 -11.05 24.20
CA ASP A 169 7.00 -11.33 25.43
C ASP A 169 8.52 -11.09 25.31
N GLY A 170 8.90 -9.98 24.67
CA GLY A 170 10.31 -9.60 24.49
C GLY A 170 11.05 -10.34 23.39
N GLU A 171 10.41 -11.28 22.69
CA GLU A 171 10.97 -11.99 21.55
C GLU A 171 10.29 -11.58 20.24
N TRP A 172 11.08 -11.47 19.17
CA TRP A 172 10.55 -11.29 17.83
C TRP A 172 10.13 -12.64 17.24
N LYS A 173 8.91 -12.68 16.73
CA LYS A 173 8.32 -13.83 16.05
C LYS A 173 7.78 -13.41 14.69
N THR A 174 7.50 -14.39 13.83
CA THR A 174 6.83 -14.10 12.55
C THR A 174 5.34 -13.82 12.77
N LEU A 175 4.74 -13.03 11.88
CA LEU A 175 3.29 -12.84 11.87
C LEU A 175 2.60 -14.19 11.64
N SER A 176 1.46 -14.38 12.31
CA SER A 176 0.71 -15.61 12.26
C SER A 176 0.12 -15.85 10.86
N SER A 177 0.10 -17.11 10.44
CA SER A 177 -0.69 -17.56 9.29
C SER A 177 -1.32 -18.90 9.64
N ASP A 178 -2.61 -19.00 9.38
CA ASP A 178 -3.38 -20.21 9.57
C ASP A 178 -4.31 -20.41 8.37
N LYS A 179 -3.84 -21.18 7.39
CA LYS A 179 -4.60 -21.43 6.17
C LYS A 179 -5.85 -22.29 6.40
N VAL A 180 -5.91 -23.03 7.52
CA VAL A 180 -7.00 -23.97 7.81
C VAL A 180 -8.10 -23.25 8.58
N GLY A 181 -7.77 -22.71 9.76
CA GLY A 181 -8.74 -22.01 10.61
C GLY A 181 -8.96 -20.54 10.20
N LYS A 182 -8.11 -19.98 9.33
CA LYS A 182 -8.15 -18.58 8.87
C LYS A 182 -8.06 -17.57 10.01
N THR A 183 -7.38 -17.94 11.08
CA THR A 183 -7.23 -17.12 12.28
C THR A 183 -5.98 -16.24 12.28
N GLY A 184 -5.08 -16.43 11.30
CA GLY A 184 -3.82 -15.70 11.24
C GLY A 184 -3.96 -14.24 10.84
N PHE A 185 -2.88 -13.47 10.99
CA PHE A 185 -2.82 -12.04 10.70
C PHE A 185 -3.28 -11.74 9.27
N ILE A 186 -2.60 -12.31 8.27
CA ILE A 186 -2.89 -11.99 6.87
C ILE A 186 -4.28 -12.47 6.45
N GLU A 187 -4.75 -13.60 6.97
CA GLU A 187 -6.10 -14.09 6.69
C GLU A 187 -7.17 -13.11 7.21
N ASN A 188 -6.97 -12.53 8.39
CA ASN A 188 -7.84 -11.46 8.92
C ASN A 188 -7.73 -10.16 8.10
N VAL A 189 -6.55 -9.80 7.61
CA VAL A 189 -6.37 -8.62 6.75
C VAL A 189 -7.14 -8.79 5.43
N TYR A 190 -7.07 -9.97 4.80
CA TYR A 190 -7.88 -10.27 3.61
C TYR A 190 -9.38 -10.25 3.90
N ALA A 191 -9.82 -10.86 5.01
CA ALA A 191 -11.23 -10.86 5.40
C ALA A 191 -11.79 -9.44 5.63
N ASN A 192 -10.95 -8.52 6.10
CA ASN A 192 -11.31 -7.13 6.41
C ASN A 192 -10.83 -6.12 5.34
N GLN A 193 -10.40 -6.57 4.15
CA GLN A 193 -9.86 -5.70 3.12
C GLN A 193 -10.79 -4.52 2.77
N ILE A 194 -12.08 -4.81 2.62
CA ILE A 194 -13.10 -3.78 2.33
C ILE A 194 -13.25 -2.80 3.50
N ALA A 195 -13.17 -3.29 4.74
CA ALA A 195 -13.29 -2.47 5.94
C ALA A 195 -12.12 -1.49 6.07
N PHE A 196 -10.88 -1.97 5.93
CA PHE A 196 -9.69 -1.10 5.93
C PHE A 196 -9.73 -0.08 4.79
N GLY A 197 -10.12 -0.51 3.58
CA GLY A 197 -10.34 0.39 2.46
C GLY A 197 -11.42 1.45 2.72
N LYS A 198 -12.48 1.12 3.47
CA LYS A 198 -13.53 2.07 3.88
C LYS A 198 -13.02 3.06 4.93
N ILE A 199 -12.27 2.61 5.93
CA ILE A 199 -11.68 3.47 6.96
C ILE A 199 -10.78 4.51 6.30
N TYR A 200 -9.84 4.07 5.47
CA TYR A 200 -8.97 4.95 4.69
C TYR A 200 -9.78 5.98 3.89
N ARG A 201 -10.79 5.55 3.12
CA ARG A 201 -11.60 6.45 2.29
C ARG A 201 -12.44 7.43 3.10
N ALA A 202 -12.95 7.02 4.26
CA ALA A 202 -13.76 7.87 5.13
C ALA A 202 -12.90 8.99 5.73
N VAL A 203 -11.72 8.63 6.25
CA VAL A 203 -10.77 9.61 6.81
C VAL A 203 -10.27 10.57 5.72
N LEU A 204 -9.95 10.06 4.53
CA LEU A 204 -9.55 10.92 3.42
C LEU A 204 -10.68 11.87 3.01
N LYS A 205 -11.93 11.39 2.92
CA LYS A 205 -13.08 12.22 2.58
C LYS A 205 -13.25 13.37 3.56
N GLU A 206 -13.23 13.09 4.86
CA GLU A 206 -13.34 14.11 5.91
C GLU A 206 -12.28 15.20 5.75
N LYS A 207 -11.02 14.82 5.51
CA LYS A 207 -9.92 15.75 5.32
C LYS A 207 -10.05 16.57 4.04
N VAL A 208 -10.47 15.93 2.96
CA VAL A 208 -10.69 16.59 1.66
C VAL A 208 -11.85 17.59 1.73
N GLU A 209 -12.94 17.23 2.38
CA GLU A 209 -14.08 18.13 2.62
C GLU A 209 -13.70 19.29 3.53
N ALA A 210 -12.86 19.07 4.55
CA ALA A 210 -12.32 20.13 5.40
C ALA A 210 -11.40 21.12 4.64
N LEU A 211 -10.82 20.71 3.50
CA LEU A 211 -10.07 21.60 2.60
C LEU A 211 -10.97 22.42 1.66
N GLY A 212 -12.28 22.16 1.67
CA GLY A 212 -13.28 22.88 0.87
C GLY A 212 -13.69 22.20 -0.43
N TYR A 213 -13.25 20.97 -0.68
CA TYR A 213 -13.69 20.19 -1.84
C TYR A 213 -15.02 19.49 -1.57
N GLU A 214 -15.89 19.45 -2.56
CA GLU A 214 -17.09 18.60 -2.52
C GLU A 214 -16.73 17.16 -2.91
N THR A 215 -17.50 16.19 -2.40
CA THR A 215 -17.35 14.78 -2.79
C THR A 215 -18.69 14.10 -3.02
N GLU A 216 -18.74 13.23 -4.02
CA GLU A 216 -19.93 12.43 -4.35
C GLU A 216 -19.61 10.94 -4.43
N VAL A 217 -20.56 10.09 -4.06
CA VAL A 217 -20.39 8.63 -4.11
C VAL A 217 -20.63 8.13 -5.52
N VAL A 218 -19.60 7.55 -6.14
CA VAL A 218 -19.63 7.09 -7.54
C VAL A 218 -19.50 5.58 -7.69
N GLY A 219 -19.39 4.83 -6.60
CA GLY A 219 -19.23 3.37 -6.68
C GLY A 219 -19.51 2.59 -5.41
N LYS A 220 -19.44 1.27 -5.54
CA LYS A 220 -19.69 0.31 -4.45
C LYS A 220 -18.79 0.59 -3.24
N HIS A 221 -19.27 0.21 -2.06
CA HIS A 221 -18.54 0.30 -0.79
C HIS A 221 -18.08 1.72 -0.40
N GLY A 222 -18.79 2.76 -0.85
CA GLY A 222 -18.47 4.16 -0.54
C GLY A 222 -17.21 4.65 -1.27
N MET A 223 -17.02 4.22 -2.52
CA MET A 223 -16.07 4.86 -3.43
C MET A 223 -16.65 6.21 -3.85
N TRP A 224 -15.84 7.25 -3.81
CA TRP A 224 -16.25 8.63 -4.05
C TRP A 224 -15.20 9.35 -4.89
N GLU A 225 -15.62 10.41 -5.58
CA GLU A 225 -14.76 11.32 -6.35
C GLU A 225 -15.21 12.77 -6.11
N MET A 226 -14.40 13.75 -6.50
CA MET A 226 -14.82 15.17 -6.56
C MET A 226 -15.64 15.41 -7.83
N PRO A 227 -16.83 16.03 -7.73
CA PRO A 227 -17.69 16.28 -8.88
C PRO A 227 -17.01 17.21 -9.89
N GLY A 228 -17.20 16.94 -11.19
CA GLY A 228 -16.67 17.74 -12.29
C GLY A 228 -15.21 17.48 -12.67
N VAL A 229 -14.44 16.74 -11.86
CA VAL A 229 -13.06 16.37 -12.21
C VAL A 229 -13.07 15.24 -13.26
N PRO A 230 -12.29 15.33 -14.36
CA PRO A 230 -12.37 14.40 -15.51
C PRO A 230 -11.67 13.06 -15.24
N VAL A 231 -12.19 12.28 -14.30
CA VAL A 231 -11.62 11.00 -13.82
C VAL A 231 -11.43 9.97 -14.94
N GLU A 232 -12.40 9.83 -15.85
CA GLU A 232 -12.36 8.80 -16.89
C GLU A 232 -11.22 9.00 -17.90
N ALA A 233 -10.77 10.25 -18.13
CA ALA A 233 -9.66 10.54 -19.03
C ALA A 233 -8.30 10.04 -18.53
N PHE A 234 -8.19 9.72 -17.23
CA PHE A 234 -6.96 9.28 -16.56
C PHE A 234 -7.12 7.93 -15.87
N SER A 235 -8.05 7.09 -16.35
CA SER A 235 -8.40 5.80 -15.74
C SER A 235 -8.28 4.62 -16.71
N SER A 236 -7.39 4.71 -17.71
CA SER A 236 -7.23 3.68 -18.75
C SER A 236 -6.93 2.30 -18.15
N ARG A 237 -6.16 2.23 -17.06
CA ARG A 237 -5.86 0.97 -16.37
C ARG A 237 -7.13 0.28 -15.87
N SER A 238 -8.02 1.03 -15.24
CA SER A 238 -9.28 0.52 -14.69
C SER A 238 -10.24 0.11 -15.79
N GLN A 239 -10.28 0.87 -16.89
CA GLN A 239 -11.07 0.54 -18.08
C GLN A 239 -10.59 -0.79 -18.69
N ALA A 240 -9.28 -0.98 -18.88
CA ALA A 240 -8.73 -2.24 -19.42
C ALA A 240 -9.03 -3.46 -18.54
N ILE A 241 -8.98 -3.33 -17.20
CA ILE A 241 -9.36 -4.43 -16.29
C ILE A 241 -10.84 -4.76 -16.45
N ARG A 242 -11.70 -3.73 -16.48
CA ARG A 242 -13.14 -3.90 -16.62
C ARG A 242 -13.53 -4.51 -17.96
N GLU A 243 -12.88 -4.12 -19.05
CA GLU A 243 -13.06 -4.73 -20.37
C GLU A 243 -12.67 -6.21 -20.38
N ALA A 244 -11.61 -6.57 -19.64
CA ALA A 244 -11.13 -7.96 -19.58
C ALA A 244 -12.02 -8.90 -18.77
N VAL A 245 -12.62 -8.45 -17.65
CA VAL A 245 -13.38 -9.33 -16.74
C VAL A 245 -14.85 -8.96 -16.52
N GLY A 246 -15.30 -7.82 -17.03
CA GLY A 246 -16.64 -7.29 -16.83
C GLY A 246 -16.82 -6.51 -15.52
N GLU A 247 -17.89 -5.73 -15.46
CA GLU A 247 -18.19 -4.83 -14.33
C GLU A 247 -18.45 -5.57 -13.01
N ASP A 248 -19.10 -6.72 -13.05
CA ASP A 248 -19.47 -7.47 -11.84
C ASP A 248 -18.45 -8.55 -11.44
N ALA A 249 -17.24 -8.51 -12.03
CA ALA A 249 -16.16 -9.41 -11.66
C ALA A 249 -15.81 -9.34 -10.17
N SER A 250 -15.54 -10.51 -9.57
CA SER A 250 -15.06 -10.61 -8.20
C SER A 250 -13.71 -9.89 -8.02
N LEU A 251 -13.37 -9.47 -6.80
CA LEU A 251 -12.07 -8.87 -6.49
C LEU A 251 -10.91 -9.76 -6.96
N LYS A 252 -11.01 -11.07 -6.72
CA LYS A 252 -10.01 -12.04 -7.15
C LYS A 252 -9.86 -12.11 -8.67
N SER A 253 -10.96 -12.06 -9.42
CA SER A 253 -10.94 -12.03 -10.88
C SER A 253 -10.28 -10.75 -11.41
N ARG A 254 -10.58 -9.62 -10.77
CA ARG A 254 -9.96 -8.33 -11.08
C ARG A 254 -8.46 -8.33 -10.79
N ASP A 255 -8.02 -8.95 -9.70
CA ASP A 255 -6.58 -9.08 -9.37
C ASP A 255 -5.83 -9.88 -10.44
N VAL A 256 -6.41 -10.97 -10.94
CA VAL A 256 -5.83 -11.77 -12.03
C VAL A 256 -5.74 -10.94 -13.30
N ALA A 257 -6.83 -10.31 -13.73
CA ALA A 257 -6.82 -9.46 -14.92
C ALA A 257 -5.89 -8.25 -14.77
N ALA A 258 -5.73 -7.71 -13.55
CA ALA A 258 -4.80 -6.65 -13.25
C ALA A 258 -3.33 -7.07 -13.46
N LEU A 259 -3.02 -8.37 -13.35
CA LEU A 259 -1.70 -8.92 -13.68
C LEU A 259 -1.57 -9.25 -15.16
N ASP A 260 -2.59 -9.88 -15.76
CA ASP A 260 -2.53 -10.36 -17.15
C ASP A 260 -2.50 -9.22 -18.17
N THR A 261 -3.26 -8.15 -17.91
CA THR A 261 -3.29 -6.96 -18.78
C THR A 261 -2.18 -5.96 -18.44
N ARG A 262 -1.29 -6.29 -17.48
CA ARG A 262 -0.25 -5.38 -17.00
C ARG A 262 0.87 -5.24 -18.03
N LYS A 263 1.15 -4.01 -18.46
CA LYS A 263 2.34 -3.69 -19.24
C LYS A 263 3.60 -3.70 -18.35
N SER A 264 4.76 -3.92 -18.96
CA SER A 264 6.04 -3.66 -18.29
C SER A 264 6.15 -2.17 -17.96
N LYS A 265 6.82 -1.84 -16.85
CA LYS A 265 7.05 -0.43 -16.52
C LYS A 265 8.01 0.13 -17.57
N GLN A 266 7.61 1.23 -18.21
CA GLN A 266 8.47 1.98 -19.11
C GLN A 266 9.08 3.15 -18.35
N HIS A 267 10.37 3.39 -18.56
CA HIS A 267 11.01 4.62 -18.11
C HIS A 267 10.58 5.74 -19.07
N VAL A 268 9.96 6.78 -18.54
CA VAL A 268 9.45 7.92 -19.32
C VAL A 268 9.97 9.19 -18.67
N ASP A 269 10.37 10.16 -19.48
CA ASP A 269 10.80 11.48 -19.01
C ASP A 269 9.64 12.17 -18.25
N PRO A 270 9.85 12.56 -16.98
CA PRO A 270 8.83 13.24 -16.17
C PRO A 270 8.25 14.50 -16.79
N GLU A 271 9.08 15.32 -17.45
CA GLU A 271 8.64 16.59 -18.03
C GLU A 271 7.73 16.35 -19.24
N VAL A 272 8.11 15.38 -20.07
CA VAL A 272 7.28 14.92 -21.20
C VAL A 272 5.94 14.39 -20.68
N LYS A 273 5.95 13.59 -19.62
CA LYS A 273 4.73 13.00 -19.07
C LYS A 273 3.79 14.03 -18.45
N MET A 274 4.34 15.00 -17.74
CA MET A 274 3.55 16.12 -17.21
C MET A 274 2.91 16.93 -18.35
N ALA A 275 3.66 17.21 -19.43
CA ALA A 275 3.11 17.91 -20.59
C ALA A 275 1.96 17.14 -21.25
N GLU A 276 2.10 15.81 -21.40
CA GLU A 276 1.03 14.94 -21.91
C GLU A 276 -0.22 15.01 -21.02
N TRP A 277 -0.07 14.90 -19.70
CA TRP A 277 -1.21 14.97 -18.79
C TRP A 277 -1.90 16.33 -18.82
N MET A 278 -1.14 17.43 -18.88
CA MET A 278 -1.71 18.77 -19.00
C MET A 278 -2.45 18.96 -20.33
N GLN A 279 -1.97 18.32 -21.42
CA GLN A 279 -2.70 18.32 -22.68
C GLN A 279 -4.00 17.51 -22.58
N THR A 280 -3.94 16.28 -22.05
CA THR A 280 -5.14 15.46 -21.80
C THR A 280 -6.15 16.20 -20.93
N LEU A 281 -5.70 16.91 -19.90
CA LEU A 281 -6.58 17.72 -19.04
C LEU A 281 -7.28 18.82 -19.85
N LYS A 282 -6.54 19.58 -20.66
CA LYS A 282 -7.11 20.63 -21.53
C LYS A 282 -8.13 20.08 -22.51
N ASP A 283 -7.90 18.89 -23.07
CA ASP A 283 -8.80 18.26 -24.03
C ASP A 283 -10.15 17.88 -23.41
N THR A 284 -10.22 17.76 -22.07
CA THR A 284 -11.48 17.54 -21.35
C THR A 284 -12.30 18.81 -21.13
N GLY A 285 -11.70 19.99 -21.33
CA GLY A 285 -12.33 21.28 -21.05
C GLY A 285 -12.39 21.66 -19.56
N PHE A 286 -11.63 20.96 -18.71
CA PHE A 286 -11.46 21.27 -17.28
C PHE A 286 -10.38 22.33 -17.05
#